data_AF-A0A2G8N592-F1
#
_entry.id   AF-A0A2G8N592-F1
#
_cell.length_a   1.000
_cell.length_b   1.000
_cell.length_c   1.000
_cell.angle_alpha   90.00
_cell.angle_beta   90.00
_cell.angle_gamma   90.00
#
_symmetry.space_group_name_H-M   'P 1'
#
loop_
_entity.id
_entity.type
_entity.pdbx_description
1 polymer ?
#
loop_
_entity_poly.entity_id
_entity_poly.type
_entity_poly.pdbx_seq_one_letter_code
_entity_poly.pdbx_strand_id
1 'polypeptide(L)'
;MDLRTGLLTAVLLASLGAWGWSQKSLLDSEKKTSEGLAEQLDTAKADARDNLATANALKATLEREREDQAKLLKLQSELRTGLANRERLIEDLKHENDELRQWADQPLPDAARRLRERPAITGADAYRQWLSSGGALPTASDKPGKERPVAH
;
A
#
# COMPACT_ATOMS: atom_id res chain seq x y z
N MET A 1 -16.66 18.90 -101.37
CA MET A 1 -15.73 18.46 -100.31
C MET A 1 -15.01 17.26 -100.85
N ASP A 2 -13.70 17.37 -101.06
CA ASP A 2 -12.92 16.26 -101.59
C ASP A 2 -12.85 15.14 -100.54
N LEU A 3 -12.94 13.88 -101.00
CA LEU A 3 -12.91 12.71 -100.11
C LEU A 3 -11.69 12.73 -99.16
N ARG A 4 -10.58 13.30 -99.65
CA ARG A 4 -9.33 13.47 -98.89
C ARG A 4 -9.47 14.46 -97.72
N THR A 5 -10.15 15.58 -97.90
CA THR A 5 -10.34 16.58 -96.82
C THR A 5 -11.30 16.07 -95.75
N GLY A 6 -12.35 15.33 -96.13
CA GLY A 6 -13.23 14.65 -95.16
C GLY A 6 -12.48 13.63 -94.29
N LEU A 7 -11.62 12.82 -94.91
CA LEU A 7 -10.83 11.80 -94.20
C LEU A 7 -9.85 12.44 -93.21
N LEU A 8 -9.18 13.53 -93.60
CA LEU A 8 -8.28 14.27 -92.71
C LEU A 8 -9.02 14.86 -91.51
N THR A 9 -10.19 15.45 -91.69
CA THR A 9 -10.98 15.99 -90.56
C THR A 9 -11.44 14.91 -89.59
N ALA A 10 -11.83 13.74 -90.10
CA ALA A 10 -12.24 12.61 -89.26
C ALA A 10 -11.08 12.07 -88.41
N VAL A 11 -9.88 11.95 -89.00
CA VAL A 11 -8.67 11.54 -88.27
C VAL A 11 -8.29 12.56 -87.20
N LEU A 12 -8.40 13.85 -87.52
CA LEU A 12 -8.10 14.93 -86.58
C LEU A 12 -9.05 14.90 -85.37
N LEU A 13 -10.35 14.73 -85.60
CA LEU A 13 -11.34 14.59 -84.53
C LEU A 13 -11.10 13.33 -83.68
N ALA A 14 -10.76 12.21 -84.31
CA ALA A 14 -10.43 10.98 -83.59
C ALA A 14 -9.20 11.14 -82.69
N SER A 15 -8.15 11.82 -83.18
CA SER A 15 -6.93 12.08 -82.40
C SER A 15 -7.17 12.99 -81.20
N LEU A 16 -8.02 14.01 -81.34
CA LEU A 16 -8.42 14.89 -80.23
C LEU A 16 -9.29 14.16 -79.19
N GLY A 17 -10.18 13.28 -79.65
CA GLY A 17 -10.97 12.42 -78.77
C GLY A 17 -10.08 11.46 -77.96
N ALA A 18 -9.10 10.84 -78.62
CA ALA A 18 -8.12 9.97 -77.97
C ALA A 18 -7.25 10.72 -76.96
N TRP A 19 -6.82 11.94 -77.27
CA TRP A 19 -6.08 12.80 -76.34
C TRP A 19 -6.95 13.18 -75.13
N GLY A 20 -8.17 13.67 -75.36
CA GLY A 20 -9.09 14.02 -74.27
C GLY A 20 -9.40 12.85 -73.34
N TRP A 21 -9.52 11.64 -73.89
CA TRP A 21 -9.69 10.40 -73.11
C TRP A 21 -8.42 10.04 -72.33
N SER A 22 -7.24 10.13 -72.95
CA SER A 22 -5.96 9.88 -72.29
C SER A 22 -5.75 10.83 -71.10
N GLN A 23 -6.05 12.12 -71.26
CA GLN A 23 -5.91 13.10 -70.19
C GLN A 23 -6.89 12.88 -69.03
N LYS A 24 -8.13 12.47 -69.34
CA LYS A 24 -9.11 12.09 -68.32
C LYS A 24 -8.69 10.82 -67.55
N SER A 25 -8.12 9.84 -68.25
CA SER A 25 -7.67 8.59 -67.62
C SER A 25 -6.51 8.80 -66.64
N LEU A 26 -5.62 9.76 -66.92
CA LEU A 26 -4.53 10.13 -66.01
C LEU A 26 -5.06 10.84 -64.76
N LEU A 27 -5.98 11.80 -64.91
CA LEU A 27 -6.59 12.53 -63.79
C LEU A 27 -7.40 11.64 -62.83
N ASP A 28 -8.06 10.60 -63.34
CA ASP A 28 -8.82 9.66 -62.49
C ASP A 28 -7.92 8.78 -61.61
N SER A 29 -6.67 8.54 -62.02
CA SER A 29 -5.69 7.79 -61.21
C SER A 29 -5.13 8.63 -60.04
N GLU A 30 -4.94 9.93 -60.26
CA GLU A 30 -4.50 10.86 -59.21
C GLU A 30 -5.58 11.08 -58.14
N LYS A 31 -6.86 11.13 -58.53
CA LYS A 31 -7.95 11.26 -57.56
C LYS A 31 -8.10 10.03 -56.67
N LYS A 32 -8.09 8.83 -57.26
CA LYS A 32 -8.22 7.58 -56.50
C LYS A 32 -7.06 7.36 -55.52
N THR A 33 -5.85 7.76 -55.91
CA THR A 33 -4.68 7.70 -55.03
C THR A 33 -4.78 8.75 -53.91
N SER A 34 -5.22 9.98 -54.20
CA SER A 34 -5.46 11.00 -53.19
C SER A 34 -6.57 10.62 -52.21
N GLU A 35 -7.68 10.05 -52.68
CA GLU A 35 -8.78 9.58 -51.84
C GLU A 35 -8.32 8.43 -50.94
N GLY A 36 -7.61 7.44 -51.48
CA GLY A 36 -7.06 6.33 -50.70
C GLY A 36 -6.01 6.77 -49.67
N LEU A 37 -5.20 7.80 -49.96
CA LEU A 37 -4.28 8.40 -48.99
C LEU A 37 -5.01 9.17 -47.89
N ALA A 38 -6.08 9.88 -48.23
CA ALA A 38 -6.90 10.58 -47.24
C ALA A 38 -7.61 9.60 -46.29
N GLU A 39 -8.16 8.50 -46.83
CA GLU A 39 -8.76 7.43 -46.04
C GLU A 39 -7.73 6.75 -45.12
N GLN A 40 -6.55 6.38 -45.64
CA GLN A 40 -5.48 5.82 -44.82
C GLN A 40 -5.01 6.76 -43.71
N LEU A 41 -4.92 8.07 -43.99
CA LEU A 41 -4.56 9.06 -42.99
C LEU A 41 -5.64 9.17 -41.89
N ASP A 42 -6.91 9.09 -42.26
CA ASP A 42 -8.02 9.14 -41.31
C ASP A 42 -8.05 7.89 -40.43
N THR A 43 -7.90 6.70 -41.03
CA THR A 43 -7.76 5.44 -40.30
C THR A 43 -6.55 5.46 -39.37
N ALA A 44 -5.37 5.87 -39.85
CA ALA A 44 -4.17 5.94 -39.02
C ALA A 44 -4.32 6.93 -37.85
N LYS A 45 -5.05 8.04 -38.06
CA LYS A 45 -5.38 8.99 -36.97
C LYS A 45 -6.36 8.40 -35.98
N ALA A 46 -7.37 7.67 -36.44
CA ALA A 46 -8.33 6.98 -35.58
C ALA A 46 -7.60 5.93 -34.72
N ASP A 47 -6.81 5.06 -35.35
CA ASP A 47 -6.00 4.04 -34.67
C ASP A 47 -5.03 4.66 -33.66
N ALA A 48 -4.36 5.77 -34.02
CA ALA A 48 -3.46 6.47 -33.10
C ALA A 48 -4.20 7.04 -31.88
N ARG A 49 -5.43 7.55 -32.06
CA ARG A 49 -6.28 8.05 -30.96
C ARG A 49 -6.73 6.91 -30.06
N ASP A 50 -7.16 5.80 -30.65
CA ASP A 50 -7.61 4.62 -29.90
C ASP A 50 -6.46 4.00 -29.12
N ASN A 51 -5.29 3.85 -29.75
CA ASN A 51 -4.07 3.38 -29.09
C ASN A 51 -3.65 4.30 -27.93
N LEU A 52 -3.75 5.62 -28.09
CA LEU A 52 -3.46 6.57 -27.03
C LEU A 52 -4.47 6.44 -25.87
N ALA A 53 -5.76 6.27 -26.19
CA ALA A 53 -6.80 6.06 -25.18
C ALA A 53 -6.56 4.76 -24.41
N THR A 54 -6.24 3.66 -25.09
CA THR A 54 -5.87 2.38 -24.48
C THR A 54 -4.62 2.50 -23.63
N ALA A 55 -3.56 3.16 -24.11
CA ALA A 55 -2.34 3.37 -23.35
C ALA A 55 -2.59 4.17 -22.06
N ASN A 56 -3.42 5.21 -22.12
CA ASN A 56 -3.80 5.99 -20.95
C ASN A 56 -4.62 5.16 -19.95
N ALA A 57 -5.56 4.35 -20.43
CA ALA A 57 -6.36 3.46 -19.57
C ALA A 57 -5.50 2.40 -18.88
N LEU A 58 -4.55 1.79 -19.60
CA LEU A 58 -3.59 0.85 -19.05
C LEU A 58 -2.69 1.52 -18.00
N LYS A 59 -2.21 2.73 -18.28
CA LYS A 59 -1.39 3.50 -17.33
C LYS A 59 -2.17 3.79 -16.03
N ALA A 60 -3.40 4.27 -16.13
CA ALA A 60 -4.24 4.55 -14.97
C ALA A 60 -4.53 3.27 -14.15
N THR A 61 -4.73 2.14 -14.83
CA THR A 61 -4.93 0.83 -14.18
C THR A 61 -3.67 0.39 -13.44
N LEU A 62 -2.50 0.53 -14.07
CA LEU A 62 -1.20 0.20 -13.46
C LEU A 62 -0.87 1.09 -12.26
N GLU A 63 -1.17 2.39 -12.35
CA GLU A 63 -1.00 3.32 -11.22
C GLU A 63 -1.87 2.91 -10.04
N ARG A 64 -3.15 2.57 -10.29
CA ARG A 64 -4.05 2.08 -9.25
C ARG A 64 -3.59 0.76 -8.64
N GLU A 65 -3.14 -0.19 -9.47
CA GLU A 65 -2.60 -1.46 -9.00
C GLU A 65 -1.39 -1.24 -8.08
N ARG A 66 -0.46 -0.36 -8.48
CA ARG A 66 0.71 -0.01 -7.66
C ARG A 66 0.33 0.62 -6.33
N GLU A 67 -0.66 1.50 -6.31
CA GLU A 67 -1.16 2.07 -5.06
C GLU A 67 -1.76 1.00 -4.14
N ASP A 68 -2.54 0.07 -4.70
CA ASP A 68 -3.16 -1.00 -3.93
C ASP A 68 -2.12 -2.01 -3.41
N GLN A 69 -1.11 -2.34 -4.21
CA GLN A 69 0.05 -3.12 -3.77
C GLN A 69 0.82 -2.41 -2.63
N ALA A 70 1.04 -1.09 -2.74
CA ALA A 70 1.71 -0.32 -1.69
C ALA A 70 0.90 -0.31 -0.39
N LYS A 71 -0.44 -0.17 -0.48
CA LYS A 71 -1.33 -0.29 0.68
C LYS A 71 -1.28 -1.68 1.31
N LEU A 72 -1.27 -2.74 0.51
CA LEU A 72 -1.16 -4.12 1.00
C LEU A 72 0.16 -4.36 1.73
N LEU A 73 1.28 -3.90 1.18
CA LEU A 73 2.59 -4.00 1.83
C LEU A 73 2.63 -3.24 3.16
N LYS A 74 2.01 -2.05 3.21
CA LYS A 74 1.87 -1.28 4.44
C LYS A 74 1.01 -2.01 5.49
N LEU A 75 -0.15 -2.54 5.10
CA LEU A 75 -0.99 -3.31 6.00
C LEU A 75 -0.29 -4.56 6.52
N GLN A 76 0.45 -5.26 5.65
CA GLN A 76 1.22 -6.44 6.04
C GLN A 76 2.32 -6.09 7.06
N SER A 77 3.03 -4.97 6.87
CA SER A 77 4.07 -4.54 7.80
C SER A 77 3.49 -4.09 9.15
N GLU A 78 2.36 -3.38 9.14
CA GLU A 78 1.62 -3.00 10.35
C GLU A 78 1.12 -4.24 11.11
N LEU A 79 0.53 -5.22 10.41
CA LEU A 79 0.09 -6.48 11.01
C LEU A 79 1.26 -7.26 11.61
N ARG A 80 2.37 -7.39 10.89
CA ARG A 80 3.56 -8.08 11.39
C ARG A 80 4.11 -7.41 12.65
N THR A 81 4.18 -6.09 12.65
CA THR A 81 4.63 -5.30 13.80
C THR A 81 3.67 -5.46 14.99
N GLY A 82 2.36 -5.39 14.73
CA GLY A 82 1.33 -5.57 15.74
C GLY A 82 1.35 -6.97 16.36
N LEU A 83 1.57 -8.02 15.56
CA LEU A 83 1.72 -9.39 16.04
C LEU A 83 2.98 -9.55 16.90
N ALA A 84 4.12 -9.06 16.43
CA ALA A 84 5.36 -9.11 17.21
C ALA A 84 5.27 -8.32 18.54
N ASN A 85 4.50 -7.25 18.57
CA ASN A 85 4.25 -6.51 19.81
C ASN A 85 3.32 -7.28 20.77
N ARG A 86 2.27 -7.92 20.25
CA ARG A 86 1.37 -8.77 21.05
C ARG A 86 2.08 -9.99 21.61
N GLU A 87 2.95 -10.60 20.82
CA GLU A 87 3.76 -11.74 21.26
C GLU A 87 4.64 -11.36 22.45
N ARG A 88 5.42 -10.27 22.34
CA ARG A 88 6.22 -9.74 23.45
C ARG A 88 5.39 -9.41 24.68
N LEU A 89 4.24 -8.75 24.50
CA LEU A 89 3.35 -8.44 25.62
C LEU A 89 2.84 -9.71 26.31
N ILE A 90 2.51 -10.76 25.56
CA ILE A 90 2.08 -12.04 26.13
C ILE A 90 3.23 -12.70 26.90
N GLU A 91 4.45 -12.66 26.38
CA GLU A 91 5.64 -13.19 27.06
C GLU A 91 5.92 -12.44 28.37
N ASP A 92 5.90 -11.09 28.32
CA ASP A 92 6.09 -10.25 29.49
C ASP A 92 5.02 -10.53 30.56
N LEU A 93 3.74 -10.62 30.16
CA LEU A 93 2.64 -10.93 31.08
C LEU A 93 2.76 -12.34 31.68
N LYS A 94 3.25 -13.33 30.93
CA LYS A 94 3.52 -14.67 31.46
C LYS A 94 4.62 -14.62 32.51
N HIS A 95 5.71 -13.91 32.21
CA HIS A 95 6.83 -13.78 33.14
C HIS A 95 6.41 -13.08 34.43
N GLU A 96 5.71 -11.95 34.34
CA GLU A 96 5.17 -11.25 35.51
C GLU A 96 4.22 -12.14 36.32
N ASN A 97 3.38 -12.95 35.66
CA ASN A 97 2.49 -13.88 36.36
C ASN A 97 3.28 -14.94 37.15
N ASP A 98 4.30 -15.54 36.53
CA ASP A 98 5.14 -16.54 37.17
C ASP A 98 5.92 -15.95 38.36
N GLU A 99 6.44 -14.73 38.24
CA GLU A 99 7.08 -14.01 39.34
C GLU A 99 6.12 -13.75 40.50
N LEU A 100 4.90 -13.30 40.23
CA LEU A 100 3.88 -13.08 41.25
C LEU A 100 3.47 -14.37 41.96
N ARG A 101 3.35 -15.48 41.22
CA ARG A 101 3.08 -16.79 41.81
C ARG A 101 4.21 -17.24 42.71
N GLN A 102 5.46 -17.12 42.25
CA GLN A 102 6.64 -17.42 43.07
C GLN A 102 6.69 -16.58 44.34
N TRP A 103 6.41 -15.28 44.26
CA TRP A 103 6.33 -14.38 45.41
C TRP A 103 5.24 -14.80 46.41
N ALA A 104 4.05 -15.17 45.91
CA ALA A 104 2.93 -15.60 46.76
C ALA A 104 3.21 -16.95 47.45
N ASP A 105 3.97 -17.84 46.80
CA ASP A 105 4.37 -19.13 47.35
C ASP A 105 5.52 -19.01 48.37
N GLN A 106 6.22 -17.86 48.46
CA GLN A 106 7.25 -17.66 49.46
C GLN A 106 6.66 -17.58 50.88
N PRO A 107 7.28 -18.23 51.88
CA PRO A 107 6.79 -18.19 53.25
C PRO A 107 6.85 -16.76 53.80
N LEU A 108 5.81 -16.35 54.55
CA LEU A 108 5.75 -15.00 55.09
C LEU A 108 7.00 -14.69 55.95
N PRO A 109 7.60 -13.49 55.78
CA PRO A 109 8.73 -13.04 56.58
C PRO A 109 8.41 -13.10 58.08
N ASP A 110 9.41 -13.41 58.91
CA ASP A 110 9.24 -13.56 60.36
C ASP A 110 8.56 -12.34 61.00
N ALA A 111 8.85 -11.13 60.53
CA ALA A 111 8.19 -9.91 61.00
C ALA A 111 6.66 -9.93 60.79
N ALA A 112 6.21 -10.36 59.60
CA ALA A 112 4.78 -10.47 59.29
C ALA A 112 4.12 -11.63 60.04
N ARG A 113 4.83 -12.74 60.27
CA ARG A 113 4.35 -13.84 61.10
C ARG A 113 4.14 -13.41 62.55
N ARG A 114 5.10 -12.70 63.15
CA ARG A 114 4.99 -12.16 64.53
C ARG A 114 3.85 -11.16 64.69
N LEU A 115 3.58 -10.36 63.66
CA LEU A 115 2.42 -9.46 63.61
C LEU A 115 1.08 -10.21 63.62
N ARG A 116 1.00 -11.36 62.94
CA ARG A 116 -0.18 -12.21 62.93
C ARG A 116 -0.35 -13.02 64.22
N GLU A 117 0.74 -13.46 64.83
CA GLU A 117 0.77 -14.17 66.12
C GLU A 117 0.59 -13.22 67.32
N ARG A 118 -0.16 -12.12 67.13
CA ARG A 118 -0.32 -11.04 68.11
C ARG A 118 -0.88 -11.60 69.43
N PRO A 119 -0.21 -11.35 70.57
CA PRO A 119 -0.81 -11.61 71.87
C PRO A 119 -2.01 -10.70 72.11
N ALA A 120 -2.89 -11.06 73.05
CA ALA A 120 -4.06 -10.24 73.39
C ALA A 120 -3.61 -8.91 74.02
N ILE A 121 -3.38 -7.89 73.19
CA ILE A 121 -2.99 -6.54 73.63
C ILE A 121 -4.24 -5.66 73.64
N THR A 122 -4.59 -5.15 74.81
CA THR A 122 -5.71 -4.24 75.07
C THR A 122 -5.20 -2.80 75.15
N GLY A 123 -5.67 -1.94 74.25
CA GLY A 123 -5.30 -0.51 74.21
C GLY A 123 -4.17 -0.17 73.24
N ALA A 124 -4.15 1.10 72.79
CA ALA A 124 -3.21 1.60 71.77
C ALA A 124 -1.78 1.74 72.31
N ASP A 125 -1.64 2.09 73.59
CA ASP A 125 -0.35 2.34 74.24
C ASP A 125 0.44 1.03 74.39
N ALA A 126 -0.26 -0.02 74.85
CA ALA A 126 0.28 -1.37 74.97
C ALA A 126 0.67 -1.96 73.60
N TYR A 127 -0.04 -1.58 72.52
CA TYR A 127 0.31 -1.98 71.16
C TYR A 127 1.61 -1.33 70.67
N ARG A 128 1.77 -0.03 70.91
CA ARG A 128 2.99 0.71 70.56
C ARG A 128 4.20 0.18 71.34
N GLN A 129 4.01 -0.14 72.61
CA GLN A 129 5.06 -0.68 73.46
C GLN A 129 5.50 -2.09 73.03
N TRP A 130 4.55 -2.96 72.70
CA TRP A 130 4.82 -4.29 72.15
C TRP A 130 5.67 -4.22 70.86
N LEU A 131 5.29 -3.36 69.91
CA LEU A 131 6.07 -3.11 68.68
C LEU A 131 7.50 -2.64 68.97
N SER A 132 7.70 -1.79 69.99
CA SER A 132 9.01 -1.24 70.33
C SER A 132 9.92 -2.20 71.13
N SER A 133 9.34 -3.19 71.82
CA SER A 133 10.07 -4.11 72.70
C SER A 133 10.72 -5.30 71.97
N GLY A 134 10.19 -5.69 70.81
CA GLY A 134 10.57 -6.91 70.09
C GLY A 134 11.71 -6.75 69.10
N GLY A 135 12.86 -6.16 69.49
CA GLY A 135 14.08 -6.06 68.68
C GLY A 135 13.95 -5.16 67.44
N ALA A 136 14.89 -4.23 67.25
CA ALA A 136 14.92 -3.32 66.11
C ALA A 136 14.64 -4.07 64.79
N LEU A 137 13.53 -3.71 64.11
CA LEU A 137 13.32 -4.13 62.74
C LEU A 137 14.56 -3.69 61.95
N PRO A 138 15.17 -4.56 61.11
CA PRO A 138 16.14 -4.09 60.16
C PRO A 138 15.48 -2.95 59.39
N THR A 139 16.10 -1.76 59.39
CA THR A 139 15.73 -0.73 58.42
C THR A 139 15.72 -1.43 57.07
N ALA A 140 14.62 -1.34 56.32
CA ALA A 140 14.54 -1.91 54.98
C ALA A 140 15.81 -1.48 54.24
N SER A 141 16.78 -2.39 54.10
CA SER A 141 18.08 -2.03 53.55
C SER A 141 17.81 -1.51 52.16
N ASP A 142 18.23 -0.27 51.98
CA ASP A 142 18.42 0.43 50.73
C ASP A 142 19.17 -0.48 49.74
N LYS A 143 18.40 -1.26 49.00
CA LYS A 143 18.77 -1.69 47.67
C LYS A 143 17.74 -1.06 46.76
N PRO A 144 18.11 -0.11 45.90
CA PRO A 144 17.24 0.26 44.80
C PRO A 144 17.02 -1.01 43.99
N GLY A 145 15.83 -1.61 44.13
CA GLY A 145 15.32 -2.53 43.14
C GLY A 145 15.38 -1.79 41.82
N LYS A 146 16.13 -2.35 40.86
CA LYS A 146 16.29 -1.80 39.51
C LYS A 146 14.99 -1.15 39.07
N GLU A 147 15.06 0.16 38.86
CA GLU A 147 13.96 0.97 38.37
C GLU A 147 13.30 0.26 37.20
N ARG A 148 11.98 0.06 37.27
CA ARG A 148 11.18 -0.25 36.08
C ARG A 148 11.46 0.88 35.09
N PRO A 149 11.89 0.58 33.84
CA PRO A 149 11.87 1.61 32.82
C PRO A 149 10.42 2.01 32.61
N VAL A 150 10.11 3.25 32.99
CA VAL A 150 8.87 3.91 32.61
C VAL A 150 8.86 4.03 31.09
N ALA A 151 8.07 3.19 30.43
CA ALA A 151 7.77 3.37 29.02
C ALA A 151 6.86 4.61 28.89
N HIS A 152 7.41 5.66 28.28
CA HIS A 152 6.65 6.77 27.70
C HIS A 152 6.09 6.36 26.34
#